data_AF-A0A920LIP2-F1
#
_entry.id   AF-A0A920LIP2-F1
#
_cell.length_a   1.000
_cell.length_b   1.000
_cell.length_c   1.000
_cell.angle_alpha   90.00
_cell.angle_beta   90.00
_cell.angle_gamma   90.00
#
_symmetry.space_group_name_H-M   'P 1'
#
loop_
_entity.id
_entity.type
_entity.pdbx_description
1 polymer ?
#
loop_
_entity_poly.entity_id
_entity_poly.type
_entity_poly.pdbx_seq_one_letter_code
_entity_poly.pdbx_strand_id
1 'polypeptide(L)'
;MLPTLILKDMYSGKYDISISKDELKNLKTISLLLDDILNRQPNKHQPYVGDNAFAHKGGLHVSAVMKDPSTYEHVKPEDIGNNRKILVSNQAGKSNLLSRLSSVGIEVDDKDERLGIY
;
A
#
# COMPACT_ATOMS: atom_id res chain seq x y z
N MET A 1 0.57 -6.16 -16.90
CA MET A 1 -0.49 -7.07 -17.39
C MET A 1 -0.41 -8.46 -16.78
N LEU A 2 0.79 -9.08 -16.69
CA LEU A 2 0.95 -10.44 -16.14
C LEU A 2 0.29 -10.67 -14.76
N PRO A 3 0.45 -9.80 -13.73
CA PRO A 3 -0.20 -10.02 -12.43
C PRO A 3 -1.73 -10.09 -12.52
N THR A 4 -2.33 -9.26 -13.38
CA THR A 4 -3.79 -9.26 -13.60
C THR A 4 -4.27 -10.61 -14.10
N LEU A 5 -3.53 -11.22 -15.04
CA LEU A 5 -3.90 -12.48 -15.67
C LEU A 5 -3.78 -13.66 -14.69
N ILE A 6 -2.81 -13.62 -13.78
CA ILE A 6 -2.53 -14.72 -12.83
C ILE A 6 -3.39 -14.60 -11.56
N LEU A 7 -3.56 -13.38 -11.03
CA LEU A 7 -4.15 -13.16 -9.70
C LEU A 7 -5.67 -12.97 -9.71
N LYS A 8 -6.27 -12.58 -10.83
CA LYS A 8 -7.72 -12.35 -10.90
C LYS A 8 -8.43 -13.55 -11.52
N ASP A 9 -9.37 -14.11 -10.78
CA ASP A 9 -10.15 -15.30 -11.17
C ASP A 9 -10.86 -15.15 -12.52
N MET A 10 -11.24 -13.92 -12.88
CA MET A 10 -11.85 -13.62 -14.17
C MET A 10 -10.95 -13.88 -15.39
N TYR A 11 -9.63 -14.02 -15.19
CA TYR A 11 -8.63 -14.24 -16.23
C TYR A 11 -7.79 -15.51 -16.02
N SER A 12 -7.49 -15.91 -14.78
CA SER A 12 -6.56 -17.01 -14.49
C SER A 12 -6.99 -18.37 -15.06
N GLY A 13 -8.29 -18.60 -15.25
CA GLY A 13 -8.82 -19.80 -15.89
C GLY A 13 -8.99 -19.72 -17.42
N LYS A 14 -8.67 -18.57 -18.04
CA LYS A 14 -8.91 -18.33 -19.49
C LYS A 14 -7.65 -18.43 -20.35
N TYR A 15 -6.49 -18.47 -19.73
CA TYR A 15 -5.20 -18.47 -20.42
C TYR A 15 -4.31 -19.54 -19.84
N ASP A 16 -3.55 -20.20 -20.71
CA ASP A 16 -2.43 -21.02 -20.28
C ASP A 16 -1.24 -20.11 -19.97
N ILE A 17 -0.81 -20.08 -18.71
CA ILE A 17 0.23 -19.18 -18.21
C ILE A 17 1.32 -20.06 -17.59
N SER A 18 2.52 -20.00 -18.16
CA SER A 18 3.69 -20.77 -17.71
C SER A 18 4.37 -20.23 -16.46
N ILE A 19 3.84 -19.16 -15.86
CA ILE A 19 4.37 -18.53 -14.65
C ILE A 19 3.43 -18.86 -13.49
N SER A 20 3.98 -19.47 -12.46
CA SER A 20 3.26 -19.78 -11.22
C SER A 20 3.01 -18.53 -10.36
N LYS A 21 2.05 -18.64 -9.43
CA LYS A 21 1.79 -17.58 -8.44
C LYS A 21 3.00 -17.29 -7.55
N ASP A 22 3.80 -18.30 -7.22
CA ASP A 22 4.99 -18.11 -6.39
C ASP A 22 6.12 -17.38 -7.12
N GLU A 23 6.30 -17.64 -8.42
CA GLU A 23 7.28 -16.90 -9.23
C GLU A 23 6.94 -15.41 -9.35
N LEU A 24 5.65 -15.07 -9.29
CA LEU A 24 5.17 -13.69 -9.35
C LEU A 24 5.70 -12.84 -8.18
N LYS A 25 6.08 -13.45 -7.05
CA LYS A 25 6.72 -12.76 -5.91
C LYS A 25 8.07 -12.14 -6.27
N ASN A 26 8.69 -12.53 -7.37
CA ASN A 26 9.95 -11.94 -7.84
C ASN A 26 9.75 -10.73 -8.75
N LEU A 27 8.50 -10.39 -9.10
CA LEU A 27 8.22 -9.42 -10.17
C LEU A 27 8.77 -8.02 -9.87
N LYS A 28 8.63 -7.53 -8.63
CA LYS A 28 9.22 -6.23 -8.24
C LYS A 28 10.75 -6.24 -8.40
N THR A 29 11.42 -7.27 -7.88
CA THR A 29 12.87 -7.42 -7.97
C THR A 29 13.35 -7.46 -9.41
N ILE A 30 12.67 -8.22 -10.27
CA ILE A 30 13.01 -8.30 -11.70
C ILE A 30 12.81 -6.95 -12.39
N SER A 31 11.74 -6.21 -12.07
CA SER A 31 11.53 -4.87 -12.64
C SER A 31 12.65 -3.91 -12.25
N LEU A 32 13.07 -3.92 -10.98
CA LEU A 32 14.17 -3.08 -10.49
C LEU A 32 15.50 -3.47 -11.13
N LEU A 33 15.78 -4.77 -11.27
CA LEU A 33 16.98 -5.27 -11.95
C LEU A 33 17.02 -4.83 -13.42
N LEU A 34 15.89 -4.89 -14.12
CA LEU A 34 15.80 -4.42 -15.51
C LEU A 34 16.08 -2.91 -15.61
N ASP A 35 15.51 -2.11 -14.71
CA ASP A 35 15.78 -0.66 -14.64
C ASP A 35 17.27 -0.38 -14.40
N ASP A 36 17.91 -1.13 -13.50
CA ASP A 36 19.33 -1.02 -13.18
C ASP A 36 20.23 -1.36 -14.38
N ILE A 37 19.96 -2.48 -15.06
CA ILE A 37 20.67 -2.90 -16.29
C ILE A 37 20.55 -1.84 -17.39
N LEU A 38 19.38 -1.22 -17.51
CA LEU A 38 19.12 -0.18 -18.51
C LEU A 38 19.62 1.21 -18.08
N ASN A 39 20.24 1.33 -16.91
CA ASN A 39 20.64 2.60 -16.29
C ASN A 39 19.49 3.63 -16.25
N ARG A 40 18.29 3.14 -15.92
CA ARG A 40 17.05 3.92 -15.87
C ARG A 40 16.60 4.04 -14.43
N GLN A 41 16.15 5.23 -14.04
CA GLN A 41 15.53 5.41 -12.73
C GLN A 41 14.17 4.67 -12.68
N PRO A 42 13.92 3.83 -11.66
CA PRO A 42 12.64 3.15 -11.52
C PRO A 42 11.47 4.12 -11.35
N ASN A 43 10.37 3.84 -12.04
CA ASN A 43 9.13 4.62 -11.87
C ASN A 43 8.42 4.19 -10.58
N LYS A 44 8.47 5.07 -9.56
CA LYS A 44 7.85 4.83 -8.26
C LYS A 44 6.33 4.60 -8.31
N HIS A 45 5.65 5.06 -9.36
CA HIS A 45 4.19 4.92 -9.52
C HIS A 45 3.79 3.84 -10.52
N GLN A 46 4.76 3.05 -11.02
CA GLN A 46 4.47 1.99 -11.96
C GLN A 46 3.46 0.99 -11.35
N PRO A 47 2.39 0.62 -12.07
CA PRO A 47 1.42 -0.34 -11.57
C PRO A 47 2.10 -1.64 -11.13
N TYR A 48 1.63 -2.20 -10.02
CA TYR A 48 2.20 -3.38 -9.36
C TYR A 48 3.59 -3.15 -8.74
N VAL A 49 4.61 -2.88 -9.53
CA VAL A 49 6.02 -2.95 -9.08
C VAL A 49 6.57 -1.65 -8.50
N GLY A 50 5.91 -0.52 -8.77
CA GLY A 50 6.31 0.79 -8.28
C GLY A 50 6.33 0.85 -6.76
N ASP A 51 7.31 1.56 -6.22
CA ASP A 51 7.46 1.72 -4.77
C ASP A 51 6.26 2.34 -4.06
N ASN A 52 5.46 3.12 -4.78
CA ASN A 52 4.24 3.77 -4.30
C ASN A 52 2.96 3.11 -4.85
N ALA A 53 3.06 1.96 -5.52
CA ALA A 53 1.91 1.29 -6.15
C ALA A 53 0.85 0.85 -5.12
N PHE A 54 1.28 0.57 -3.89
CA PHE A 54 0.43 0.21 -2.74
C PHE A 54 0.65 1.18 -1.56
N ALA A 55 0.94 2.44 -1.88
CA ALA A 55 1.06 3.48 -0.87
C ALA A 55 -0.30 4.12 -0.58
N HIS A 56 -0.70 4.09 0.68
CA HIS A 56 -1.95 4.70 1.16
C HIS A 56 -1.61 5.91 2.02
N LYS A 57 -2.11 7.09 1.66
CA LYS A 57 -1.87 8.34 2.38
C LYS A 57 -3.19 8.85 2.96
N GLY A 58 -3.22 9.11 4.27
CA GLY A 58 -4.27 9.91 4.93
C GLY A 58 -5.21 9.14 5.86
N GLY A 59 -5.72 9.85 6.88
CA GLY A 59 -6.51 9.35 8.02
C GLY A 59 -7.52 8.24 7.73
N LEU A 60 -8.75 8.58 7.31
CA LEU A 60 -9.85 7.61 7.17
C LEU A 60 -9.54 6.48 6.17
N HIS A 61 -8.81 6.78 5.09
CA HIS A 61 -8.42 5.78 4.08
C HIS A 61 -7.47 4.72 4.66
N VAL A 62 -6.52 5.12 5.52
CA VAL A 62 -5.66 4.16 6.23
C VAL A 62 -6.49 3.29 7.18
N SER A 63 -7.49 3.85 7.85
CA SER A 63 -8.36 3.08 8.76
C SER A 63 -9.15 2.01 8.01
N ALA A 64 -9.66 2.33 6.81
CA ALA A 64 -10.36 1.37 5.97
C ALA A 64 -9.43 0.27 5.44
N VAL A 65 -8.22 0.61 4.97
CA VAL A 65 -7.21 -0.37 4.54
C VAL A 65 -6.79 -1.29 5.68
N MET A 66 -6.66 -0.78 6.91
CA MET A 66 -6.32 -1.61 8.07
C MET A 66 -7.44 -2.57 8.46
N LYS A 67 -8.70 -2.18 8.26
CA LYS A 67 -9.87 -3.03 8.55
C LYS A 67 -10.08 -4.09 7.47
N ASP A 68 -10.02 -3.68 6.21
CA ASP A 68 -10.15 -4.57 5.06
C ASP A 68 -9.34 -4.01 3.87
N PRO A 69 -8.12 -4.52 3.64
CA PRO A 69 -7.26 -4.06 2.55
C PRO A 69 -7.91 -4.18 1.16
N SER A 70 -8.82 -5.13 0.95
CA SER A 70 -9.43 -5.39 -0.35
C SER A 70 -10.28 -4.22 -0.87
N THR A 71 -10.68 -3.30 0.02
CA THR A 71 -11.44 -2.09 -0.31
C THR A 71 -10.66 -1.08 -1.14
N TYR A 72 -9.32 -1.09 -1.04
CA TYR A 72 -8.44 -0.16 -1.78
C TYR A 72 -7.28 -0.86 -2.49
N GLU A 73 -7.07 -2.15 -2.24
CA GLU A 73 -6.04 -2.96 -2.88
C GLU A 73 -6.68 -4.00 -3.79
N HIS A 74 -6.44 -3.85 -5.09
CA HIS A 74 -6.98 -4.74 -6.11
C HIS A 74 -6.31 -6.13 -6.13
N VAL A 75 -5.15 -6.27 -5.49
CA VAL A 75 -4.43 -7.52 -5.20
C VAL A 75 -3.60 -7.33 -3.93
N LYS A 76 -3.18 -8.40 -3.26
CA LYS A 76 -2.23 -8.30 -2.15
C LYS A 76 -0.85 -7.91 -2.68
N PRO A 77 -0.17 -6.90 -2.11
CA PRO A 77 1.16 -6.50 -2.57
C PRO A 77 2.20 -7.61 -2.38
N GLU A 78 2.02 -8.51 -1.42
CA GLU A 78 2.97 -9.59 -1.15
C GLU A 78 2.98 -10.64 -2.29
N ASP A 79 1.87 -10.81 -3.01
CA ASP A 79 1.73 -11.77 -4.11
C ASP A 79 2.58 -11.40 -5.35
N ILE A 80 3.07 -10.17 -5.42
CA ILE A 80 3.89 -9.64 -6.53
C ILE A 80 5.29 -9.17 -6.07
N GLY A 81 5.65 -9.46 -4.82
CA GLY A 81 6.95 -9.06 -4.25
C GLY A 81 7.04 -7.59 -3.85
N ASN A 82 5.91 -6.92 -3.68
CA ASN A 82 5.87 -5.55 -3.19
C ASN A 82 5.35 -5.53 -1.74
N ASN A 83 5.23 -4.34 -1.18
CA ASN A 83 4.77 -4.16 0.19
C ASN A 83 3.81 -2.99 0.28
N ARG A 84 2.81 -3.11 1.16
CA ARG A 84 1.95 -2.00 1.55
C ARG A 84 2.80 -0.91 2.22
N LYS A 85 2.56 0.35 1.89
CA LYS A 85 3.18 1.50 2.56
C LYS A 85 2.09 2.43 3.10
N ILE A 86 2.14 2.72 4.39
CA ILE A 86 1.24 3.69 5.02
C ILE A 86 2.01 4.99 5.20
N LEU A 87 1.59 6.03 4.46
CA LEU A 87 2.19 7.35 4.54
C LEU A 87 1.45 8.19 5.57
N VAL A 88 2.12 8.52 6.66
CA VAL A 88 1.58 9.44 7.68
C VAL A 88 1.61 10.85 7.11
N SER A 89 0.44 11.42 6.86
CA SER A 89 0.24 12.80 6.44
C SER A 89 0.17 13.71 7.67
N ASN A 90 0.69 14.94 7.60
CA ASN A 90 0.61 15.94 8.68
C ASN A 90 -0.84 16.28 9.09
N GLN A 91 -1.86 15.95 8.29
CA GLN A 91 -3.27 16.04 8.68
C GLN A 91 -3.70 15.00 9.74
N ALA A 92 -2.83 14.03 10.07
CA ALA A 92 -3.04 13.09 11.17
C ALA A 92 -2.59 13.67 12.52
N GLY A 93 -2.13 14.92 12.61
CA GLY A 93 -1.58 15.51 13.83
C GLY A 93 -2.50 15.35 15.05
N LYS A 94 -3.75 15.81 14.95
CA LYS A 94 -4.71 15.73 16.06
C LYS A 94 -5.19 14.32 16.33
N SER A 95 -5.53 13.54 15.30
CA SER A 95 -5.98 12.15 15.49
C SER A 95 -4.88 11.24 16.04
N ASN A 96 -3.62 11.45 15.67
CA ASN A 96 -2.48 10.71 16.21
C ASN A 96 -2.17 11.15 17.65
N LEU A 97 -2.28 12.45 17.95
CA LEU A 97 -2.13 12.96 19.31
C LEU A 97 -3.20 12.39 20.24
N LEU A 98 -4.48 12.42 19.83
CA LEU A 98 -5.59 11.82 20.56
C LEU A 98 -5.41 10.31 20.74
N SER A 99 -5.00 9.60 19.69
CA SER A 99 -4.70 8.16 19.76
C SER A 99 -3.56 7.87 20.75
N ARG A 100 -2.50 8.69 20.76
CA ARG A 100 -1.38 8.52 21.69
C ARG A 100 -1.78 8.85 23.13
N LEU A 101 -2.54 9.91 23.36
CA LEU A 101 -3.04 10.30 24.68
C LEU A 101 -3.96 9.23 25.27
N SER A 102 -4.89 8.71 24.46
CA SER A 102 -5.76 7.59 24.85
C SER A 102 -4.96 6.34 25.20
N SER A 103 -3.90 6.03 24.43
CA SER A 103 -3.05 4.85 24.70
C SER A 103 -2.30 4.90 26.04
N VAL A 104 -2.15 6.09 26.65
CA VAL A 104 -1.53 6.28 27.97
C VAL A 104 -2.56 6.64 29.06
N GLY A 105 -3.85 6.47 28.77
CA GLY A 105 -4.94 6.71 29.72
C GLY A 105 -5.32 8.17 29.92
N ILE A 106 -4.93 9.06 29.00
CA ILE A 106 -5.29 10.48 29.04
C ILE A 106 -6.46 10.70 28.10
N GLU A 107 -7.65 10.96 28.66
CA GLU A 107 -8.82 11.37 27.91
C GLU A 107 -8.81 12.88 27.67
N VAL A 108 -8.96 13.29 26.41
CA VAL A 108 -9.02 14.71 26.02
C VAL A 108 -10.18 14.89 25.04
N ASP A 109 -10.96 15.95 25.24
CA ASP A 109 -12.04 16.32 24.32
C ASP A 109 -11.43 16.73 22.97
N ASP A 110 -12.03 16.26 21.89
CA ASP A 110 -11.65 16.64 20.53
C ASP A 110 -11.67 18.17 20.31
N LYS A 111 -12.44 18.93 21.10
CA LYS A 111 -12.54 20.40 21.01
C LYS A 111 -11.61 21.16 21.97
N ASP A 112 -10.71 20.47 22.66
CA ASP A 112 -9.79 21.11 23.60
C ASP A 112 -8.79 22.03 22.88
N GLU A 113 -8.82 23.34 23.21
CA GLU A 113 -7.97 24.37 22.60
C GLU A 113 -6.46 24.07 22.76
N ARG A 114 -6.07 23.26 23.75
CA ARG A 114 -4.68 22.83 23.98
C ARG A 114 -4.20 21.81 22.96
N LEU A 115 -5.09 21.20 22.17
CA LEU A 115 -4.74 20.28 21.08
C LEU A 115 -4.17 20.99 19.85
N GLY A 116 -4.13 22.33 19.84
CA GLY A 116 -3.39 23.13 18.86
C GLY A 116 -3.80 22.88 17.42
N ILE A 117 -4.92 23.47 16.99
CA ILE A 117 -5.24 23.62 15.57
C ILE A 117 -5.62 25.08 15.30
N TYR A 118 -4.79 25.76 14.51
CA TYR A 118 -5.28 26.64 13.44
C TYR A 118 -5.30 25.84 12.14
#